data_AF-A0A661VXW5-F1
#
_entry.id   AF-A0A661VXW5-F1
#
_cell.length_a   1.000
_cell.length_b   1.000
_cell.length_c   1.000
_cell.angle_alpha   90.00
_cell.angle_beta   90.00
_cell.angle_gamma   90.00
#
_symmetry.space_group_name_H-M   'P 1'
#
loop_
_entity.id
_entity.type
_entity.pdbx_description
1 polymer ?
#
loop_
_entity_poly.entity_id
_entity_poly.type
_entity_poly.pdbx_seq_one_letter_code
_entity_poly.pdbx_strand_id
1 'polypeptide(L)'
;PGGYVPDPGVLFEMIVTQGEPARSLFAVRWPHGRISLETHLDLDGVRYVPLDPSLDLIRKGVVLFPSAVGDYEDEVALQAQVQAFIHRYLDVDPFYEKMASYYVLFSWLYDSFNVLPYLRALGDYGTGKTRFL
;
A
#
# COMPACT_ATOMS: atom_id res chain seq x y z
N PRO A 1 -1.99 -0.63 8.40
CA PRO A 1 -3.06 -1.61 8.61
C PRO A 1 -4.35 -1.10 7.96
N GLY A 2 -5.22 -2.00 7.50
CA GLY A 2 -6.45 -1.65 6.82
C GLY A 2 -7.38 -2.86 6.73
N GLY A 3 -8.51 -2.68 6.06
CA GLY A 3 -9.47 -3.74 5.85
C GLY A 3 -10.60 -3.35 4.93
N TYR A 4 -11.33 -4.36 4.46
CA TYR A 4 -12.54 -4.22 3.67
C TYR A 4 -13.70 -4.90 4.41
N VAL A 5 -14.81 -4.19 4.57
CA VAL A 5 -16.06 -4.68 5.15
C VAL A 5 -17.09 -4.78 4.01
N PRO A 6 -17.45 -6.00 3.54
CA PRO A 6 -18.26 -6.19 2.33
C PRO A 6 -19.66 -5.58 2.34
N ASP A 7 -20.32 -5.57 3.50
CA ASP A 7 -21.60 -4.93 3.73
C ASP A 7 -21.41 -3.98 4.91
N PRO A 8 -21.35 -2.64 4.70
CA PRO A 8 -21.91 -1.92 3.56
C PRO A 8 -20.98 -1.71 2.35
N GLY A 9 -19.75 -2.25 2.35
CA GLY A 9 -18.79 -2.08 1.25
C GLY A 9 -17.79 -0.95 1.51
N VAL A 10 -17.18 -0.96 2.69
CA VAL A 10 -16.24 0.06 3.17
C VAL A 10 -14.82 -0.49 3.09
N LEU A 11 -13.93 0.24 2.41
CA LEU A 11 -12.48 -0.01 2.43
C LEU A 11 -11.83 1.08 3.28
N PHE A 12 -10.93 0.70 4.18
CA PHE A 12 -10.19 1.66 4.97
C PHE A 12 -8.72 1.27 5.12
N GLU A 13 -7.85 2.25 5.10
CA GLU A 13 -6.42 2.09 5.32
C GLU A 13 -5.91 3.14 6.29
N MET A 14 -4.94 2.74 7.12
CA MET A 14 -4.31 3.63 8.06
C MET A 14 -3.33 4.56 7.35
N ILE A 15 -3.46 5.86 7.63
CA ILE A 15 -2.51 6.89 7.25
C ILE A 15 -1.84 7.45 8.50
N VAL A 16 -0.57 7.85 8.37
CA VAL A 16 0.18 8.54 9.43
C VAL A 16 0.68 9.86 8.89
N THR A 17 0.09 10.96 9.35
CA THR A 17 0.52 12.29 8.92
C THR A 17 1.86 12.64 9.55
N GLN A 18 2.82 13.07 8.74
CA GLN A 18 4.10 13.56 9.25
C GLN A 18 3.94 15.00 9.78
N GLY A 19 4.31 15.21 11.04
CA GLY A 19 4.20 16.51 11.72
C GLY A 19 4.31 16.38 13.24
N GLU A 20 4.36 17.51 13.95
CA GLU A 20 4.27 17.56 15.42
C GLU A 20 2.95 18.24 15.84
N PRO A 21 1.99 17.52 16.46
CA PRO A 21 2.03 16.10 16.78
C PRO A 21 1.68 15.21 15.58
N ALA A 22 2.34 14.05 15.48
CA ALA A 22 1.99 13.01 14.52
C ALA A 22 0.60 12.46 14.83
N ARG A 23 -0.16 12.10 13.79
CA ARG A 23 -1.52 11.59 13.92
C ARG A 23 -1.69 10.35 13.07
N SER A 24 -2.35 9.35 13.65
CA SER A 24 -2.82 8.17 12.94
C SER A 24 -4.31 8.33 12.66
N LEU A 25 -4.71 8.14 11.42
CA LEU A 25 -6.11 8.23 10.96
C LEU A 25 -6.39 7.03 10.06
N PHE A 26 -7.67 6.79 9.75
CA PHE A 26 -8.06 5.99 8.60
C PHE A 26 -8.42 6.89 7.43
N ALA A 27 -7.88 6.59 6.26
CA ALA A 27 -8.48 6.97 4.99
C ALA A 27 -9.55 5.95 4.65
N VAL A 28 -10.78 6.41 4.43
CA VAL A 28 -11.97 5.56 4.35
C VAL A 28 -12.68 5.82 3.04
N ARG A 29 -12.78 4.80 2.20
CA ARG A 29 -13.62 4.80 1.02
C ARG A 29 -14.96 4.17 1.37
N TRP A 30 -15.97 5.03 1.47
CA TRP A 30 -17.36 4.65 1.68
C TRP A 30 -17.98 4.08 0.40
N PRO A 31 -19.17 3.44 0.52
CA PRO A 31 -19.96 3.06 -0.65
C PRO A 31 -20.18 4.26 -1.56
N HIS A 32 -20.22 4.01 -2.87
CA HIS A 32 -20.28 5.04 -3.92
C HIS A 32 -19.03 5.93 -4.05
N GLY A 33 -17.91 5.55 -3.41
CA GLY A 33 -16.59 6.10 -3.71
C GLY A 33 -16.23 7.40 -2.98
N ARG A 34 -17.08 7.87 -2.06
CA ARG A 34 -16.71 9.00 -1.20
C ARG A 34 -15.53 8.62 -0.31
N ILE A 35 -14.51 9.47 -0.25
CA ILE A 35 -13.37 9.31 0.65
C ILE A 35 -13.48 10.29 1.82
N SER A 36 -13.17 9.85 3.04
CA SER A 36 -12.99 10.71 4.22
C SER A 36 -11.82 10.26 5.08
N LEU A 37 -11.41 11.13 6.00
CA LEU A 37 -10.40 10.81 7.01
C LEU A 37 -11.08 10.71 8.37
N GLU A 38 -10.94 9.56 9.02
CA GLU A 38 -11.62 9.25 10.28
C GLU A 38 -10.62 8.90 11.38
N THR A 39 -10.92 9.31 12.62
CA THR A 39 -10.09 8.97 13.79
C THR A 39 -10.34 7.56 14.31
N HIS A 40 -11.50 6.99 13.97
CA HIS A 40 -11.94 5.64 14.27
C HIS A 40 -13.08 5.27 13.32
N LEU A 41 -13.39 3.99 13.21
CA LEU A 41 -14.52 3.49 12.44
C LEU A 41 -15.35 2.55 13.29
N ASP A 42 -16.67 2.77 13.33
CA ASP A 42 -17.62 1.85 13.94
C ASP A 42 -18.41 1.18 12.82
N LEU A 43 -18.14 -0.10 12.56
CA LEU A 43 -18.77 -0.91 11.52
C LEU A 43 -19.17 -2.27 12.10
N ASP A 44 -20.40 -2.71 11.87
CA ASP A 44 -20.93 -4.01 12.33
C ASP A 44 -20.73 -4.30 13.82
N GLY A 45 -20.84 -3.27 14.66
CA GLY A 45 -20.62 -3.37 16.11
C GLY A 45 -19.15 -3.52 16.52
N VAL A 46 -18.21 -3.45 15.57
CA VAL A 46 -16.77 -3.45 15.81
C VAL A 46 -16.23 -2.04 15.66
N ARG A 47 -15.46 -1.59 16.67
CA ARG A 47 -14.71 -0.36 16.61
C ARG A 47 -13.28 -0.62 16.14
N TYR A 48 -12.93 -0.09 14.98
CA TYR A 48 -11.57 -0.03 14.46
C TYR A 48 -10.92 1.28 14.91
N VAL A 49 -9.69 1.18 15.41
CA VAL A 49 -8.89 2.34 15.84
C VAL A 49 -7.51 2.24 15.18
N PRO A 50 -6.98 3.33 14.61
CA PRO A 50 -5.63 3.36 14.10
C PRO A 50 -4.61 3.05 15.21
N LEU A 51 -3.45 2.54 14.83
CA LEU A 51 -2.35 2.34 15.78
C LEU A 51 -1.88 3.70 16.32
N ASP A 52 -1.51 3.74 17.60
CA ASP A 52 -1.00 4.97 18.22
C ASP A 52 0.28 5.44 17.50
N PRO A 53 0.35 6.70 17.03
CA PRO A 53 1.52 7.21 16.30
C PRO A 53 2.80 7.25 17.16
N SER A 54 2.68 7.18 18.49
CA SER A 54 3.81 7.11 19.41
C SER A 54 4.48 5.74 19.47
N LEU A 55 3.86 4.68 18.92
CA LEU A 55 4.46 3.34 18.88
C LEU A 55 5.83 3.38 18.20
N ASP A 56 6.80 2.69 18.79
CA ASP A 56 8.20 2.68 18.31
C ASP A 56 8.33 2.29 16.84
N LEU A 57 7.50 1.37 16.34
CA LEU A 57 7.52 0.94 14.94
C LEU A 57 7.18 2.09 13.97
N ILE A 58 6.27 2.99 14.37
CA ILE A 58 5.85 4.16 13.60
C ILE A 58 6.85 5.30 13.85
N ARG A 59 7.07 5.64 15.12
CA ARG A 59 7.92 6.77 15.53
C ARG A 59 9.36 6.64 15.04
N LYS A 60 9.92 5.43 14.99
CA LYS A 60 11.28 5.17 14.47
C LYS A 60 11.31 4.88 12.97
N GLY A 61 10.18 4.94 12.26
CA GLY A 61 10.11 4.68 10.82
C GLY A 61 10.46 3.25 10.41
N VAL A 62 10.27 2.27 11.31
CA VAL A 62 10.51 0.85 11.02
C VAL A 62 9.45 0.33 10.05
N VAL A 63 8.20 0.77 10.23
CA VAL A 63 7.09 0.55 9.29
C VAL A 63 6.65 1.90 8.76
N LEU A 64 6.67 2.05 7.44
CA LEU A 64 6.20 3.25 6.77
C LEU A 64 4.72 3.10 6.43
N PHE A 65 3.94 4.11 6.75
CA PHE A 65 2.53 4.22 6.37
C PHE A 65 2.36 5.34 5.34
N PRO A 66 1.34 5.28 4.48
CA PRO A 66 0.96 6.39 3.64
C PRO A 66 0.74 7.65 4.49
N SER A 67 1.21 8.80 4.00
CA SER A 67 1.09 10.08 4.70
C SER A 67 -0.22 10.80 4.44
N ALA A 68 -0.88 10.50 3.31
CA ALA A 68 -2.14 11.06 2.87
C ALA A 68 -2.78 10.19 1.79
N VAL A 69 -4.05 10.47 1.48
CA VAL A 69 -4.67 10.01 0.23
C VAL A 69 -4.11 10.86 -0.90
N GLY A 70 -3.51 10.21 -1.90
CA GLY A 70 -2.97 10.87 -3.09
C GLY A 70 -4.02 11.04 -4.18
N ASP A 71 -3.68 11.84 -5.19
CA ASP A 71 -4.48 11.95 -6.40
C ASP A 71 -4.42 10.65 -7.20
N TYR A 72 -5.55 10.28 -7.79
CA TYR A 72 -5.66 9.14 -8.69
C TYR A 72 -6.11 9.63 -10.06
N GLU A 73 -5.31 9.32 -11.08
CA GLU A 73 -5.64 9.61 -12.48
C GLU A 73 -6.28 8.37 -13.11
N ASP A 74 -5.45 7.37 -13.42
CA ASP A 74 -5.85 6.09 -13.97
C ASP A 74 -4.81 4.99 -13.65
N GLU A 75 -5.13 3.75 -14.02
CA GLU A 75 -4.28 2.59 -13.76
C GLU A 75 -2.95 2.64 -14.54
N VAL A 76 -2.93 3.32 -15.69
CA VAL A 76 -1.74 3.44 -16.55
C VAL A 76 -0.73 4.39 -15.90
N ALA A 77 -1.19 5.56 -15.44
CA ALA A 77 -0.39 6.52 -14.72
C ALA A 77 0.15 5.91 -13.42
N LEU A 78 -0.69 5.18 -12.68
CA LEU A 78 -0.27 4.49 -11.46
C LEU A 78 0.80 3.42 -11.74
N GLN A 79 0.61 2.58 -12.77
CA GLN A 79 1.61 1.58 -13.16
C GLN A 79 2.94 2.23 -13.55
N ALA A 80 2.90 3.34 -14.30
CA ALA A 80 4.09 4.09 -14.68
C ALA A 80 4.83 4.68 -13.47
N GLN A 81 4.11 5.18 -12.46
CA GLN A 81 4.71 5.68 -11.22
C GLN A 81 5.42 4.55 -10.43
N VAL A 82 4.79 3.38 -10.31
CA VAL A 82 5.40 2.21 -9.68
C VAL A 82 6.63 1.76 -10.45
N GLN A 83 6.54 1.69 -11.79
CA GLN A 83 7.67 1.31 -12.63
C GLN A 83 8.85 2.29 -12.50
N ALA A 84 8.58 3.60 -12.48
CA ALA A 84 9.60 4.62 -12.27
C ALA A 84 10.27 4.52 -10.90
N PHE A 85 9.51 4.15 -9.85
CA PHE A 85 10.08 3.86 -8.54
C PHE A 85 11.05 2.67 -8.59
N ILE A 86 10.63 1.56 -9.22
CA ILE A 86 11.49 0.38 -9.39
C ILE A 86 12.75 0.77 -10.15
N HIS A 87 12.62 1.43 -11.29
CA HIS A 87 13.74 1.89 -12.13
C HIS A 87 14.79 2.72 -11.35
N ARG A 88 14.32 3.58 -10.44
CA ARG A 88 15.19 4.42 -9.62
C ARG A 88 16.08 3.62 -8.66
N TYR A 89 15.58 2.49 -8.16
CA TYR A 89 16.24 1.73 -7.09
C TYR A 89 16.76 0.37 -7.53
N LEU A 90 16.31 -0.16 -8.66
CA LEU A 90 16.65 -1.48 -9.15
C LEU A 90 16.99 -1.41 -10.64
N ASP A 91 18.18 -1.90 -10.99
CA ASP A 91 18.58 -2.10 -12.38
C ASP A 91 18.22 -3.54 -12.79
N VAL A 92 17.29 -3.67 -13.75
CA VAL A 92 16.78 -4.95 -14.26
C VAL A 92 16.32 -4.74 -15.70
N ASP A 93 16.26 -5.83 -16.48
CA ASP A 93 15.73 -5.77 -17.84
C ASP A 93 14.33 -5.12 -17.88
N PRO A 94 14.06 -4.19 -18.83
CA PRO A 94 12.80 -3.47 -18.91
C PRO A 94 11.54 -4.36 -18.95
N PHE A 95 11.65 -5.57 -19.52
CA PHE A 95 10.55 -6.54 -19.52
C PHE A 95 10.20 -6.98 -18.09
N TYR A 96 11.21 -7.33 -17.29
CA TYR A 96 11.01 -7.75 -15.90
C TYR A 96 10.65 -6.57 -14.99
N GLU A 97 11.15 -5.36 -15.27
CA GLU A 97 10.76 -4.14 -14.57
C GLU A 97 9.24 -3.89 -14.72
N LYS A 98 8.75 -3.99 -15.97
CA LYS A 98 7.33 -3.87 -16.28
C LYS A 98 6.52 -4.98 -15.59
N MET A 99 6.97 -6.23 -15.64
CA MET A 99 6.31 -7.32 -14.91
C MET A 99 6.26 -7.08 -13.39
N ALA A 100 7.35 -6.60 -12.80
CA ALA A 100 7.43 -6.32 -11.36
C ALA A 100 6.45 -5.20 -10.96
N SER A 101 6.30 -4.15 -11.77
CA SER A 101 5.30 -3.10 -11.50
C SER A 101 3.86 -3.62 -11.50
N TYR A 102 3.50 -4.51 -12.43
CA TYR A 102 2.17 -5.16 -12.40
C TYR A 102 2.02 -6.09 -11.20
N TYR A 103 3.09 -6.78 -10.80
CA TYR A 103 3.07 -7.63 -9.60
C TYR A 103 2.79 -6.81 -8.32
N VAL A 104 3.33 -5.59 -8.22
CA VAL A 104 3.01 -4.67 -7.12
C VAL A 104 1.51 -4.35 -7.10
N LEU A 105 0.90 -3.99 -8.23
CA LEU A 105 -0.54 -3.72 -8.30
C LEU A 105 -1.38 -4.96 -7.98
N PHE A 106 -0.95 -6.12 -8.47
CA PHE A 106 -1.57 -7.40 -8.16
C PHE A 106 -1.60 -7.69 -6.65
N SER A 107 -0.58 -7.26 -5.90
CA SER A 107 -0.53 -7.47 -4.45
C SER A 107 -1.66 -6.77 -3.67
N TRP A 108 -2.40 -5.84 -4.29
CA TRP A 108 -3.60 -5.22 -3.72
C TRP A 108 -4.89 -5.98 -4.02
N LEU A 109 -4.86 -6.88 -5.01
CA LEU A 109 -6.01 -7.68 -5.45
C LEU A 109 -5.80 -9.18 -5.18
N TYR A 110 -4.75 -9.55 -4.46
CA TYR A 110 -4.33 -10.95 -4.32
C TYR A 110 -5.42 -11.84 -3.73
N ASP A 111 -6.25 -11.30 -2.83
CA ASP A 111 -7.36 -11.98 -2.18
C ASP A 111 -8.55 -12.27 -3.12
N SER A 112 -8.55 -11.65 -4.31
CA SER A 112 -9.53 -11.90 -5.36
C SER A 112 -9.19 -13.12 -6.24
N PHE A 113 -8.05 -13.78 -6.02
CA PHE A 113 -7.59 -14.91 -6.83
C PHE A 113 -7.30 -16.15 -5.98
N ASN A 114 -7.68 -17.33 -6.51
CA ASN A 114 -7.38 -18.62 -5.86
C ASN A 114 -5.95 -19.10 -6.09
N VAL A 115 -5.27 -18.56 -7.10
CA VAL A 115 -3.90 -18.93 -7.48
C VAL A 115 -3.10 -17.65 -7.67
N LEU A 116 -2.00 -17.54 -6.93
CA LEU A 116 -1.17 -16.34 -6.93
C LEU A 116 0.14 -16.61 -7.67
N PRO A 117 0.53 -15.78 -8.66
CA PRO A 117 1.91 -15.78 -9.13
C PRO A 117 2.84 -15.37 -7.97
N TYR A 118 4.07 -15.88 -8.00
CA TYR A 118 5.15 -15.44 -7.10
C TYR A 118 6.34 -15.00 -7.94
N LEU A 119 6.87 -13.82 -7.62
CA LEU A 119 8.00 -13.23 -8.31
C LEU A 119 9.31 -13.70 -7.67
N ARG A 120 10.14 -14.42 -8.42
CA ARG A 120 11.42 -14.97 -7.94
C ARG A 120 12.59 -14.36 -8.71
N ALA A 121 13.46 -13.65 -8.01
CA ALA A 121 14.72 -13.15 -8.58
C ALA A 121 15.73 -14.30 -8.76
N LEU A 122 16.21 -14.51 -9.98
CA LEU A 122 17.19 -15.52 -10.36
C LEU A 122 18.40 -14.85 -11.04
N GLY A 123 19.61 -15.32 -10.75
CA GLY A 123 20.85 -14.76 -11.31
C GLY A 123 22.07 -15.01 -10.44
N ASP A 124 23.26 -14.79 -11.00
CA ASP A 124 24.55 -15.05 -10.35
C ASP A 124 24.88 -14.06 -9.23
N TYR A 125 25.88 -14.36 -8.39
CA TYR A 125 26.27 -13.46 -7.30
C TYR A 125 26.57 -12.04 -7.81
N GLY A 126 26.14 -11.01 -7.06
CA GLY A 126 26.36 -9.61 -7.42
C GLY A 126 25.35 -8.99 -8.39
N THR A 127 24.35 -9.73 -8.87
CA THR A 127 23.34 -9.23 -9.85
C THR A 127 22.15 -8.50 -9.23
N GLY A 128 22.28 -7.90 -8.05
CA GLY A 128 21.21 -7.09 -7.47
C GLY A 128 19.98 -7.84 -6.93
N LYS A 129 19.94 -9.18 -6.95
CA LYS A 129 18.82 -9.99 -6.38
C LYS A 129 18.44 -9.62 -4.95
N THR A 130 19.40 -9.24 -4.12
CA THR A 130 19.12 -8.83 -2.73
C THR A 130 18.45 -7.46 -2.67
N ARG A 131 18.67 -6.59 -3.67
CA ARG A 131 17.99 -5.29 -3.75
C ARG A 131 16.56 -5.42 -4.28
N PHE A 132 16.27 -6.52 -4.96
CA PHE A 132 14.94 -6.85 -5.45
C PHE A 132 13.96 -7.25 -4.33
N LEU A 133 14.47 -7.78 -3.21
CA LEU A 133 13.70 -8.26 -2.05
C LEU A 133 13.68 -7.21 -0.95
#